data_AF-A0A943TD90-F1
#
_entry.id   AF-A0A943TD90-F1
#
_cell.length_a   1.000
_cell.length_b   1.000
_cell.length_c   1.000
_cell.angle_alpha   90.00
_cell.angle_beta   90.00
_cell.angle_gamma   90.00
#
_symmetry.space_group_name_H-M   'P 1'
#
loop_
_entity.id
_entity.type
_entity.pdbx_description
1 polymer ?
#
loop_
_entity_poly.entity_id
_entity_poly.type
_entity_poly.pdbx_seq_one_letter_code
_entity_poly.pdbx_strand_id
1 'polypeptide(L)'
;MASLKRARLAFASLAVLCLGAVAAPAANAYNPDIDGDGIPNTWEMKGYDADGDGKIDVDFPAMGADPNHKDIFVEMDYMPGLLPSEEELDRITKIYADLPMRNPDGSAGVNIHLDAGSARSAKYNLGGGNEISHQALDSEFKALNRIKASEGKFNPAREGTFHYVIWGDYYDNSTSSGIANFGGRNFMVTVGPHFWGKASSDIRVAVFVHELGHNLALSHGGWDEINYKPNYLSVMNYQYTLTGVPMADGSRYFGYSTAEYRMLNEAKLYEARGFGPRAAGMLYKGKPADGPIDFNGNGKIDTEPVSVDLNGDGMISNLGAANDLKMIRFPATAHPEREKGPQRIEPSGITAEYARSLGLIN
;
A
#
# COMPACT_ATOMS: atom_id res chain seq x y z
N MET A 1 40.09 -89.61 13.50
CA MET A 1 39.69 -88.18 13.48
C MET A 1 38.32 -88.09 12.84
N ALA A 2 37.30 -87.73 13.64
CA ALA A 2 35.93 -87.55 13.18
C ALA A 2 35.66 -86.07 12.94
N SER A 3 34.90 -85.73 11.90
CA SER A 3 33.95 -84.60 11.93
C SER A 3 33.04 -84.63 10.70
N LEU A 4 31.74 -84.82 10.96
CA LEU A 4 30.63 -84.68 10.01
C LEU A 4 30.17 -83.23 9.91
N LYS A 5 29.78 -82.83 8.69
CA LYS A 5 29.22 -81.53 8.31
C LYS A 5 27.83 -81.26 8.93
N ARG A 6 27.55 -80.01 9.30
CA ARG A 6 26.19 -79.47 9.55
C ARG A 6 26.00 -78.11 8.87
N ALA A 7 24.78 -77.91 8.37
CA ALA A 7 24.24 -76.77 7.63
C ALA A 7 23.65 -75.67 8.53
N ARG A 8 23.30 -74.50 7.95
CA ARG A 8 22.24 -73.55 8.38
C ARG A 8 22.03 -72.48 7.27
N LEU A 9 20.85 -72.34 6.66
CA LEU A 9 19.55 -71.75 7.05
C LEU A 9 19.52 -70.20 6.98
N ALA A 10 18.71 -69.68 6.05
CA ALA A 10 18.37 -68.26 5.89
C ALA A 10 17.03 -67.94 6.57
N PHE A 11 16.94 -66.80 7.24
CA PHE A 11 15.71 -66.31 7.90
C PHE A 11 14.99 -65.28 7.01
N ALA A 12 13.69 -65.51 6.82
CA ALA A 12 12.73 -64.52 6.33
C ALA A 12 11.98 -63.95 7.52
N SER A 13 11.87 -62.62 7.62
CA SER A 13 11.05 -61.94 8.63
C SER A 13 9.84 -61.28 7.96
N LEU A 14 8.66 -61.69 8.41
CA LEU A 14 7.35 -61.15 8.06
C LEU A 14 6.96 -60.13 9.14
N ALA A 15 6.68 -58.88 8.76
CA ALA A 15 6.08 -57.89 9.64
C ALA A 15 4.71 -57.47 9.09
N VAL A 16 3.67 -57.79 9.86
CA VAL A 16 2.28 -57.42 9.62
C VAL A 16 2.11 -55.94 9.98
N LEU A 17 1.70 -55.12 9.00
CA LEU A 17 1.27 -53.74 9.26
C LEU A 17 -0.26 -53.71 9.30
N CYS A 18 -0.81 -53.41 10.47
CA CYS A 18 -2.24 -53.14 10.65
C CYS A 18 -2.63 -51.87 9.86
N LEU A 19 -3.54 -52.00 8.89
CA LEU A 19 -4.20 -50.84 8.27
C LEU A 19 -5.16 -50.22 9.28
N GLY A 20 -4.79 -49.04 9.76
CA GLY A 20 -5.64 -48.16 10.55
C GLY A 20 -5.29 -46.71 10.25
N ALA A 21 -5.44 -46.28 8.99
CA ALA A 21 -5.42 -44.88 8.63
C ALA A 21 -6.85 -44.52 8.18
N VAL A 22 -7.57 -43.83 9.05
CA VAL A 22 -8.70 -43.02 8.62
C VAL A 22 -8.09 -42.00 7.67
N ALA A 23 -8.39 -42.12 6.37
CA ALA A 23 -8.05 -41.08 5.43
C ALA A 23 -8.83 -39.84 5.87
N ALA A 24 -8.15 -38.89 6.52
CA ALA A 24 -8.63 -37.52 6.57
C ALA A 24 -8.86 -37.10 5.11
N PRO A 25 -10.05 -36.57 4.75
CA PRO A 25 -10.28 -36.16 3.38
C PRO A 25 -9.20 -35.12 3.01
N ALA A 26 -8.58 -35.31 1.85
CA ALA A 26 -7.71 -34.35 1.20
C ALA A 26 -8.50 -33.12 0.72
N ALA A 27 -9.24 -32.48 1.62
CA ALA A 27 -9.97 -31.23 1.39
C ALA A 27 -9.17 -30.00 1.86
N ASN A 28 -7.92 -30.20 2.30
CA ASN A 28 -7.02 -29.13 2.78
C ASN A 28 -5.93 -28.77 1.76
N ALA A 29 -6.13 -29.04 0.47
CA ALA A 29 -5.12 -28.84 -0.57
C ALA A 29 -5.68 -27.93 -1.67
N TYR A 30 -5.05 -26.75 -1.79
CA TYR A 30 -5.29 -25.70 -2.78
C TYR A 30 -6.56 -24.87 -2.53
N ASN A 31 -6.43 -23.86 -1.67
CA ASN A 31 -7.22 -22.65 -1.82
C ASN A 31 -6.35 -21.67 -2.63
N PRO A 32 -6.36 -21.75 -3.97
CA PRO A 32 -5.58 -20.83 -4.78
C PRO A 32 -6.04 -19.42 -4.50
N ASP A 33 -5.08 -18.51 -4.37
CA ASP A 33 -5.24 -17.09 -4.62
C ASP A 33 -4.60 -16.90 -6.01
N ILE A 34 -5.43 -16.84 -7.06
CA ILE A 34 -4.95 -16.92 -8.44
C ILE A 34 -4.47 -15.57 -8.97
N ASP A 35 -5.06 -14.47 -8.52
CA ASP A 35 -4.59 -13.15 -8.90
C ASP A 35 -3.41 -12.68 -8.05
N GLY A 36 -3.25 -13.17 -6.81
CA GLY A 36 -2.17 -12.88 -5.89
C GLY A 36 -2.39 -11.63 -5.03
N ASP A 37 -3.61 -11.34 -4.61
CA ASP A 37 -3.96 -10.24 -3.69
C ASP A 37 -4.03 -10.68 -2.20
N GLY A 38 -3.84 -11.96 -1.90
CA GLY A 38 -3.86 -12.54 -0.56
C GLY A 38 -5.24 -12.95 -0.06
N ILE A 39 -6.31 -12.70 -0.83
CA ILE A 39 -7.65 -13.18 -0.57
C ILE A 39 -7.82 -14.53 -1.31
N PRO A 40 -8.18 -15.62 -0.64
CA PRO A 40 -8.34 -16.89 -1.32
C PRO A 40 -9.57 -16.92 -2.23
N ASN A 41 -9.46 -17.53 -3.42
CA ASN A 41 -10.55 -17.65 -4.41
C ASN A 41 -11.86 -18.16 -3.80
N THR A 42 -11.82 -19.07 -2.82
CA THR A 42 -13.06 -19.56 -2.21
C THR A 42 -13.81 -18.48 -1.46
N TRP A 43 -13.11 -17.54 -0.83
CA TRP A 43 -13.70 -16.44 -0.09
C TRP A 43 -14.31 -15.44 -1.04
N GLU A 44 -13.60 -15.08 -2.10
CA GLU A 44 -14.08 -14.16 -3.12
C GLU A 44 -15.30 -14.71 -3.87
N MET A 45 -15.40 -16.04 -4.05
CA MET A 45 -16.53 -16.68 -4.74
C MET A 45 -17.72 -17.02 -3.84
N LYS A 46 -17.52 -17.23 -2.54
CA LYS A 46 -18.56 -17.80 -1.65
C LYS A 46 -18.76 -17.04 -0.34
N GLY A 47 -17.95 -16.03 -0.08
CA GLY A 47 -17.86 -15.38 1.22
C GLY A 47 -16.94 -16.13 2.19
N TYR A 48 -16.64 -15.47 3.30
CA TYR A 48 -15.81 -15.97 4.38
C TYR A 48 -16.66 -16.18 5.65
N ASP A 49 -16.65 -17.42 6.13
CA ASP A 49 -17.17 -17.86 7.43
C ASP A 49 -15.97 -18.03 8.37
N ALA A 50 -15.81 -17.09 9.31
CA ALA A 50 -14.62 -16.96 10.12
C ALA A 50 -14.64 -17.85 11.36
N ASP A 51 -15.82 -18.17 11.91
CA ASP A 51 -15.98 -19.00 13.09
C ASP A 51 -16.43 -20.44 12.79
N GLY A 52 -16.79 -20.72 11.53
CA GLY A 52 -17.17 -22.04 11.05
C GLY A 52 -18.59 -22.45 11.47
N ASP A 53 -19.46 -21.50 11.83
CA ASP A 53 -20.83 -21.78 12.23
C ASP A 53 -21.78 -22.06 11.04
N GLY A 54 -21.28 -21.90 9.81
CA GLY A 54 -22.02 -22.09 8.56
C GLY A 54 -22.71 -20.83 8.05
N LYS A 55 -22.52 -19.68 8.70
CA LYS A 55 -22.99 -18.35 8.28
C LYS A 55 -21.81 -17.55 7.73
N ILE A 56 -22.05 -16.83 6.64
CA ILE A 56 -21.03 -15.93 6.08
C ILE A 56 -20.90 -14.68 6.95
N ASP A 57 -19.68 -14.40 7.40
CA ASP A 57 -19.31 -13.20 8.17
C ASP A 57 -18.87 -12.04 7.28
N VAL A 58 -18.23 -12.36 6.15
CA VAL A 58 -17.80 -11.38 5.14
C VAL A 58 -18.21 -11.85 3.75
N ASP A 59 -19.15 -11.14 3.14
CA ASP A 59 -19.69 -11.45 1.80
C ASP A 59 -18.88 -10.76 0.70
N PHE A 60 -17.64 -11.23 0.49
CA PHE A 60 -16.77 -10.73 -0.59
C PHE A 60 -17.44 -10.72 -1.98
N PRO A 61 -18.19 -11.77 -2.41
CA PRO A 61 -18.90 -11.72 -3.68
C PRO A 61 -19.86 -10.53 -3.79
N ALA A 62 -20.65 -10.28 -2.74
CA ALA A 62 -21.59 -9.16 -2.72
C ALA A 62 -20.89 -7.79 -2.66
N MET A 63 -19.68 -7.74 -2.10
CA MET A 63 -18.84 -6.55 -2.08
C MET A 63 -18.10 -6.30 -3.40
N GLY A 64 -18.13 -7.26 -4.33
CA GLY A 64 -17.56 -7.13 -5.66
C GLY A 64 -16.15 -7.70 -5.82
N ALA A 65 -15.73 -8.61 -4.93
CA ALA A 65 -14.47 -9.33 -5.12
C ALA A 65 -14.48 -10.16 -6.41
N ASP A 66 -13.35 -10.25 -7.10
CA ASP A 66 -13.16 -11.07 -8.29
C ASP A 66 -11.88 -11.89 -8.16
N PRO A 67 -11.99 -13.23 -8.09
CA PRO A 67 -10.81 -14.10 -8.01
C PRO A 67 -9.79 -13.90 -9.11
N ASN A 68 -10.16 -13.29 -10.25
CA ASN A 68 -9.27 -13.09 -11.38
C ASN A 68 -8.78 -11.65 -11.48
N HIS A 69 -9.04 -10.78 -10.50
CA HIS A 69 -8.69 -9.38 -10.52
C HIS A 69 -8.45 -8.83 -9.11
N LYS A 70 -7.19 -8.46 -8.86
CA LYS A 70 -6.71 -8.02 -7.54
C LYS A 70 -7.66 -7.06 -6.84
N ASP A 71 -7.99 -7.39 -5.59
CA ASP A 71 -8.84 -6.59 -4.73
C ASP A 71 -8.06 -6.00 -3.54
N ILE A 72 -8.48 -4.81 -3.10
CA ILE A 72 -8.08 -4.20 -1.83
C ILE A 72 -9.34 -3.73 -1.13
N PHE A 73 -9.59 -4.19 0.09
CA PHE A 73 -10.70 -3.72 0.92
C PHE A 73 -10.21 -2.69 1.95
N VAL A 74 -10.91 -1.57 2.08
CA VAL A 74 -10.60 -0.52 3.06
C VAL A 74 -11.85 -0.10 3.82
N GLU A 75 -11.85 -0.30 5.14
CA GLU A 75 -12.87 0.23 6.04
C GLU A 75 -12.44 1.57 6.62
N MET A 76 -13.31 2.59 6.48
CA MET A 76 -12.99 3.98 6.80
C MET A 76 -13.88 4.49 7.92
N ASP A 77 -13.29 4.62 9.10
CA ASP A 77 -13.88 5.40 10.18
C ASP A 77 -13.41 6.84 10.09
N TYR A 78 -14.20 7.75 10.63
CA TYR A 78 -13.97 9.18 10.45
C TYR A 78 -14.50 10.01 11.61
N MET A 79 -13.77 11.05 11.96
CA MET A 79 -14.29 12.07 12.87
C MET A 79 -15.30 12.98 12.13
N PRO A 80 -16.19 13.68 12.87
CA PRO A 80 -17.24 14.48 12.26
C PRO A 80 -16.70 15.50 11.25
N GLY A 81 -17.25 15.48 10.04
CA GLY A 81 -16.86 16.37 8.95
C GLY A 81 -15.54 16.04 8.24
N LEU A 82 -14.85 14.95 8.62
CA LEU A 82 -13.55 14.58 8.02
C LEU A 82 -13.62 13.42 7.02
N LEU A 83 -14.78 12.77 6.84
CA LEU A 83 -14.96 11.73 5.84
C LEU A 83 -14.77 12.29 4.41
N PRO A 84 -14.02 11.62 3.51
CA PRO A 84 -13.86 12.05 2.13
C PRO A 84 -15.16 12.16 1.36
N SER A 85 -15.26 13.10 0.43
CA SER A 85 -16.40 13.18 -0.49
C SER A 85 -16.43 11.99 -1.46
N GLU A 86 -17.57 11.69 -2.09
CA GLU A 86 -17.62 10.64 -3.12
C GLU A 86 -16.70 10.93 -4.30
N GLU A 87 -16.50 12.20 -4.65
CA GLU A 87 -15.54 12.60 -5.68
C GLU A 87 -14.10 12.26 -5.28
N GLU A 88 -13.74 12.43 -4.00
CA GLU A 88 -12.43 12.02 -3.48
C GLU A 88 -12.27 10.49 -3.51
N LEU A 89 -13.32 9.75 -3.12
CA LEU A 89 -13.33 8.29 -3.18
C LEU A 89 -13.25 7.78 -4.64
N ASP A 90 -13.96 8.42 -5.58
CA ASP A 90 -13.90 8.10 -7.01
C ASP A 90 -12.49 8.28 -7.57
N ARG A 91 -11.81 9.36 -7.16
CA ARG A 91 -10.41 9.62 -7.54
C ARG A 91 -9.48 8.55 -6.99
N ILE A 92 -9.65 8.14 -5.73
CA ILE A 92 -8.88 7.05 -5.13
C ILE A 92 -9.12 5.77 -5.93
N THR A 93 -10.38 5.36 -6.14
CA THR A 93 -10.70 4.16 -6.93
C THR A 93 -10.08 4.20 -8.33
N LYS A 94 -10.12 5.35 -9.00
CA LYS A 94 -9.50 5.52 -10.31
C LYS A 94 -7.98 5.37 -10.29
N ILE A 95 -7.28 5.87 -9.26
CA ILE A 95 -5.82 5.73 -9.14
C ILE A 95 -5.43 4.24 -9.13
N TYR A 96 -6.15 3.41 -8.40
CA TYR A 96 -5.90 1.96 -8.31
C TYR A 96 -6.31 1.20 -9.58
N ALA A 97 -7.46 1.55 -10.17
CA ALA A 97 -7.92 0.95 -11.42
C ALA A 97 -6.97 1.24 -12.60
N ASP A 98 -6.30 2.40 -12.61
CA ASP A 98 -5.35 2.78 -13.66
C ASP A 98 -3.95 2.17 -13.45
N LEU A 99 -3.68 1.45 -12.35
CA LEU A 99 -2.38 0.83 -12.13
C LEU A 99 -2.11 -0.26 -13.19
N PRO A 100 -0.95 -0.25 -13.87
CA PRO A 100 -0.63 -1.26 -14.89
C PRO A 100 -0.17 -2.60 -14.28
N MET A 101 -0.92 -3.11 -13.30
CA MET A 101 -0.76 -4.44 -12.72
C MET A 101 -1.63 -5.43 -13.48
N ARG A 102 -1.03 -6.49 -14.03
CA ARG A 102 -1.77 -7.48 -14.84
C ARG A 102 -2.49 -8.47 -13.96
N ASN A 103 -3.70 -8.84 -14.39
CA ASN A 103 -4.56 -9.79 -13.72
C ASN A 103 -4.86 -11.03 -14.60
N PRO A 104 -5.24 -12.18 -14.00
CA PRO A 104 -5.63 -13.38 -14.72
C PRO A 104 -6.78 -13.19 -15.72
N ASP A 105 -7.68 -12.24 -15.48
CA ASP A 105 -8.78 -11.86 -16.38
C ASP A 105 -8.30 -11.21 -17.71
N GLY A 106 -7.01 -10.88 -17.82
CA GLY A 106 -6.40 -10.24 -18.98
C GLY A 106 -6.47 -8.71 -18.98
N SER A 107 -7.12 -8.11 -17.99
CA SER A 107 -7.14 -6.67 -17.75
C SER A 107 -5.98 -6.24 -16.84
N ALA A 108 -5.87 -4.94 -16.62
CA ALA A 108 -4.95 -4.37 -15.65
C ALA A 108 -5.70 -3.49 -14.66
N GLY A 109 -5.13 -3.34 -13.47
CA GLY A 109 -5.67 -2.53 -12.40
C GLY A 109 -5.68 -3.26 -11.07
N VAL A 110 -6.19 -2.57 -10.06
CA VAL A 110 -6.57 -3.13 -8.77
C VAL A 110 -7.94 -2.57 -8.43
N ASN A 111 -8.86 -3.44 -8.06
CA ASN A 111 -10.17 -3.07 -7.54
C ASN A 111 -10.02 -2.67 -6.07
N ILE A 112 -10.06 -1.37 -5.78
CA ILE A 112 -10.12 -0.91 -4.39
C ILE A 112 -11.58 -0.68 -3.97
N HIS A 113 -11.99 -1.43 -2.96
CA HIS A 113 -13.32 -1.44 -2.36
C HIS A 113 -13.31 -0.59 -1.09
N LEU A 114 -13.84 0.63 -1.19
CA LEU A 114 -13.84 1.61 -0.10
C LEU A 114 -15.17 1.55 0.67
N ASP A 115 -15.11 1.34 1.97
CA ASP A 115 -16.26 1.25 2.87
C ASP A 115 -16.32 2.47 3.79
N ALA A 116 -17.13 3.45 3.42
CA ALA A 116 -17.46 4.65 4.18
C ALA A 116 -18.77 4.48 4.99
N GLY A 117 -19.35 3.28 4.97
CA GLY A 117 -20.64 2.97 5.57
C GLY A 117 -21.80 3.79 5.02
N SER A 118 -22.85 3.89 5.83
CA SER A 118 -24.12 4.54 5.45
C SER A 118 -24.02 6.07 5.21
N ALA A 119 -22.87 6.67 5.47
CA ALA A 119 -22.64 8.10 5.23
C ALA A 119 -22.33 8.43 3.76
N ARG A 120 -22.10 7.42 2.93
CA ARG A 120 -21.99 7.55 1.48
C ARG A 120 -22.99 6.64 0.78
N SER A 121 -23.11 6.78 -0.53
CA SER A 121 -24.01 5.98 -1.35
C SER A 121 -23.67 4.49 -1.26
N ALA A 122 -24.56 3.67 -1.81
CA ALA A 122 -24.39 2.22 -1.86
C ALA A 122 -23.07 1.78 -2.53
N LYS A 123 -22.45 2.64 -3.35
CA LYS A 123 -21.14 2.39 -3.96
C LYS A 123 -20.03 2.25 -2.91
N TYR A 124 -20.14 2.96 -1.79
CA TYR A 124 -19.12 3.07 -0.75
C TYR A 124 -19.63 2.59 0.61
N ASN A 125 -20.59 1.65 0.61
CA ASN A 125 -21.18 1.11 1.82
C ASN A 125 -21.15 -0.41 1.75
N LEU A 126 -20.12 -1.01 2.34
CA LEU A 126 -19.92 -2.46 2.41
C LEU A 126 -20.31 -3.01 3.79
N GLY A 127 -20.99 -2.20 4.63
CA GLY A 127 -21.54 -2.60 5.92
C GLY A 127 -20.67 -2.30 7.14
N GLY A 128 -19.49 -1.71 6.95
CA GLY A 128 -18.64 -1.12 8.00
C GLY A 128 -18.64 0.41 7.92
N GLY A 129 -17.57 1.05 8.42
CA GLY A 129 -17.34 2.49 8.31
C GLY A 129 -18.30 3.35 9.14
N ASN A 130 -17.79 4.02 10.15
CA ASN A 130 -18.60 4.74 11.14
C ASN A 130 -18.06 6.15 11.42
N GLU A 131 -18.99 7.06 11.71
CA GLU A 131 -18.63 8.31 12.38
C GLU A 131 -18.24 7.97 13.82
N ILE A 132 -17.02 8.33 14.21
CA ILE A 132 -16.48 8.16 15.56
C ILE A 132 -16.42 9.51 16.28
N SER A 133 -16.35 9.50 17.61
CA SER A 133 -16.18 10.73 18.38
C SER A 133 -14.84 11.39 18.05
N HIS A 134 -14.82 12.72 17.96
CA HIS A 134 -13.57 13.48 17.93
C HIS A 134 -12.80 13.23 19.23
N GLN A 135 -11.58 12.72 19.11
CA GLN A 135 -10.75 12.33 20.25
C GLN A 135 -9.27 12.29 19.87
N ALA A 136 -8.39 12.26 20.87
CA ALA A 136 -6.95 12.17 20.64
C ALA A 136 -6.56 10.84 19.98
N LEU A 137 -5.73 10.94 18.93
CA LEU A 137 -5.01 9.84 18.30
C LEU A 137 -3.54 9.85 18.73
N ASP A 138 -2.87 8.72 18.58
CA ASP A 138 -1.46 8.55 18.93
C ASP A 138 -0.68 7.76 17.89
N SER A 139 0.63 8.02 17.79
CA SER A 139 1.52 7.36 16.86
C SER A 139 1.78 5.88 17.14
N GLU A 140 1.39 5.37 18.33
CA GLU A 140 1.53 3.96 18.69
C GLU A 140 0.29 3.13 18.31
N PHE A 141 -0.68 3.73 17.61
CA PHE A 141 -1.96 3.13 17.21
C PHE A 141 -2.81 2.60 18.38
N LYS A 142 -2.54 3.02 19.63
CA LYS A 142 -3.33 2.57 20.80
C LYS A 142 -4.75 3.10 20.73
N ALA A 143 -4.92 4.36 20.39
CA ALA A 143 -6.22 4.99 20.17
C ALA A 143 -6.95 4.36 19.00
N LEU A 144 -6.28 4.17 17.87
CA LEU A 144 -6.87 3.51 16.70
C LEU A 144 -7.41 2.12 17.07
N ASN A 145 -6.62 1.28 17.72
CA ASN A 145 -7.04 -0.08 18.08
C ASN A 145 -8.20 -0.08 19.09
N ARG A 146 -8.22 0.86 20.04
CA ARG A 146 -9.34 1.05 20.97
C ARG A 146 -10.61 1.46 20.20
N ILE A 147 -10.53 2.47 19.35
CA ILE A 147 -11.65 3.02 18.58
C ILE A 147 -12.23 1.95 17.65
N LYS A 148 -11.36 1.26 16.89
CA LYS A 148 -11.70 0.12 16.02
C LYS A 148 -12.55 -0.92 16.75
N ALA A 149 -12.17 -1.26 17.99
CA ALA A 149 -12.88 -2.22 18.81
C ALA A 149 -14.15 -1.69 19.50
N SER A 150 -14.28 -0.37 19.74
CA SER A 150 -15.38 0.20 20.52
C SER A 150 -16.40 0.99 19.70
N GLU A 151 -15.97 2.09 19.07
CA GLU A 151 -16.85 3.04 18.37
C GLU A 151 -16.98 2.68 16.89
N GLY A 152 -15.86 2.26 16.30
CA GLY A 152 -15.78 1.83 14.91
C GLY A 152 -16.54 0.56 14.61
N LYS A 153 -16.83 -0.24 15.64
CA LYS A 153 -17.59 -1.51 15.52
C LYS A 153 -17.03 -2.42 14.43
N PHE A 154 -15.70 -2.42 14.27
CA PHE A 154 -15.04 -3.20 13.25
C PHE A 154 -15.34 -4.68 13.45
N ASN A 155 -15.81 -5.35 12.40
CA ASN A 155 -16.06 -6.79 12.44
C ASN A 155 -14.71 -7.53 12.51
N PRO A 156 -14.39 -8.28 13.57
CA PRO A 156 -13.11 -9.00 13.68
C PRO A 156 -12.83 -9.98 12.54
N ALA A 157 -13.86 -10.49 11.84
CA ALA A 157 -13.70 -11.33 10.66
C ALA A 157 -12.99 -10.59 9.50
N ARG A 158 -12.98 -9.26 9.49
CA ARG A 158 -12.31 -8.41 8.50
C ARG A 158 -10.83 -8.17 8.81
N GLU A 159 -10.32 -8.56 9.98
CA GLU A 159 -8.97 -8.19 10.45
C GLU A 159 -7.84 -8.69 9.54
N GLY A 160 -8.06 -9.81 8.85
CA GLY A 160 -7.08 -10.40 7.93
C GLY A 160 -7.06 -9.76 6.55
N THR A 161 -8.12 -9.07 6.12
CA THR A 161 -8.33 -8.71 4.71
C THR A 161 -8.60 -7.23 4.49
N PHE A 162 -9.20 -6.53 5.45
CA PHE A 162 -9.47 -5.10 5.33
C PHE A 162 -8.30 -4.30 5.87
N HIS A 163 -7.85 -3.33 5.08
CA HIS A 163 -7.17 -2.18 5.64
C HIS A 163 -8.17 -1.34 6.42
N TYR A 164 -7.74 -0.75 7.54
CA TYR A 164 -8.56 0.08 8.40
C TYR A 164 -7.92 1.45 8.54
N VAL A 165 -8.70 2.49 8.25
CA VAL A 165 -8.27 3.88 8.33
C VAL A 165 -9.16 4.68 9.25
N ILE A 166 -8.54 5.56 10.04
CA ILE A 166 -9.24 6.68 10.67
C ILE A 166 -8.91 7.97 9.91
N TRP A 167 -9.94 8.63 9.38
CA TRP A 167 -9.89 10.02 8.95
C TRP A 167 -10.04 10.93 10.18
N GLY A 168 -8.90 11.32 10.74
CA GLY A 168 -8.78 12.02 12.02
C GLY A 168 -8.34 13.47 11.88
N ASP A 169 -8.41 14.21 12.98
CA ASP A 169 -7.99 15.61 13.02
C ASP A 169 -6.46 15.73 13.02
N TYR A 170 -5.82 15.12 14.02
CA TYR A 170 -4.37 15.04 14.23
C TYR A 170 -4.05 13.91 15.22
N TYR A 171 -2.78 13.51 15.32
CA TYR A 171 -2.27 12.62 16.37
C TYR A 171 -1.10 13.28 17.12
N ASP A 172 -0.89 12.95 18.39
CA ASP A 172 0.23 13.44 19.22
C ASP A 172 0.47 14.96 19.20
N ASN A 173 -0.58 15.76 18.96
CA ASN A 173 -0.48 17.21 18.76
C ASN A 173 0.57 17.58 17.68
N SER A 174 0.67 16.74 16.65
CA SER A 174 1.58 16.84 15.52
C SER A 174 0.88 17.40 14.29
N THR A 175 1.66 18.01 13.42
CA THR A 175 1.23 18.56 12.13
C THR A 175 1.37 17.56 10.97
N SER A 176 1.77 16.31 11.27
CA SER A 176 1.88 15.22 10.30
C SER A 176 0.56 14.98 9.55
N SER A 177 0.67 14.67 8.26
CA SER A 177 -0.46 14.34 7.40
C SER A 177 -1.08 12.98 7.70
N GLY A 178 -0.31 12.06 8.28
CA GLY A 178 -0.74 10.68 8.46
C GLY A 178 0.34 9.77 9.05
N ILE A 179 -0.04 8.52 9.24
CA ILE A 179 0.84 7.47 9.76
C ILE A 179 0.28 6.11 9.39
N ALA A 180 1.16 5.15 9.10
CA ALA A 180 0.78 3.81 8.68
C ALA A 180 1.64 2.72 9.30
N ASN A 181 1.08 1.51 9.39
CA ASN A 181 1.83 0.30 9.67
C ASN A 181 2.44 -0.23 8.36
N PHE A 182 3.77 -0.22 8.25
CA PHE A 182 4.46 -0.74 7.09
C PHE A 182 4.19 -2.25 6.90
N GLY A 183 3.65 -2.62 5.74
CA GLY A 183 3.23 -4.00 5.44
C GLY A 183 2.05 -4.47 6.31
N GLY A 184 1.39 -3.56 7.01
CA GLY A 184 0.23 -3.85 7.85
C GLY A 184 -1.08 -3.43 7.20
N ARG A 185 -2.12 -3.32 8.03
CA ARG A 185 -3.48 -2.98 7.59
C ARG A 185 -4.04 -1.71 8.23
N ASN A 186 -3.39 -1.15 9.25
CA ASN A 186 -3.89 0.04 9.95
C ASN A 186 -3.12 1.29 9.53
N PHE A 187 -3.84 2.37 9.27
CA PHE A 187 -3.28 3.69 9.01
C PHE A 187 -4.22 4.81 9.44
N MET A 188 -3.73 6.04 9.48
CA MET A 188 -4.53 7.22 9.78
C MET A 188 -4.21 8.34 8.80
N VAL A 189 -5.25 9.02 8.33
CA VAL A 189 -5.11 10.26 7.57
C VAL A 189 -5.52 11.41 8.49
N THR A 190 -4.58 12.29 8.80
CA THR A 190 -4.70 13.31 9.85
C THR A 190 -4.47 14.73 9.33
N VAL A 191 -5.08 15.04 8.18
CA VAL A 191 -5.07 16.37 7.55
C VAL A 191 -6.25 17.24 8.02
N GLY A 192 -6.58 17.15 9.31
CA GLY A 192 -7.73 17.83 9.89
C GLY A 192 -7.51 19.30 10.23
N PRO A 193 -8.60 20.00 10.58
CA PRO A 193 -8.62 21.45 10.69
C PRO A 193 -7.72 22.02 11.78
N HIS A 194 -7.34 21.26 12.81
CA HIS A 194 -6.52 21.78 13.90
C HIS A 194 -5.18 22.33 13.40
N PHE A 195 -4.51 21.60 12.51
CA PHE A 195 -3.22 22.01 11.94
C PHE A 195 -3.28 22.30 10.44
N TRP A 196 -4.20 21.68 9.70
CA TRP A 196 -4.25 21.79 8.24
C TRP A 196 -5.31 22.78 7.73
N GLY A 197 -6.17 23.29 8.62
CA GLY A 197 -7.30 24.11 8.24
C GLY A 197 -8.22 23.38 7.25
N LYS A 198 -8.38 23.91 6.04
CA LYS A 198 -9.14 23.24 4.98
C LYS A 198 -8.18 22.61 3.97
N ALA A 199 -7.68 21.41 4.27
CA ALA A 199 -6.91 20.63 3.33
C ALA A 199 -7.69 20.42 2.01
N SER A 200 -7.00 20.58 0.88
CA SER A 200 -7.61 20.40 -0.43
C SER A 200 -7.91 18.93 -0.73
N SER A 201 -8.77 18.70 -1.72
CA SER A 201 -9.05 17.35 -2.21
C SER A 201 -7.78 16.62 -2.70
N ASP A 202 -6.86 17.35 -3.32
CA ASP A 202 -5.57 16.79 -3.75
C ASP A 202 -4.73 16.28 -2.57
N ILE A 203 -4.62 17.08 -1.51
CA ILE A 203 -3.90 16.68 -0.29
C ILE A 203 -4.54 15.44 0.32
N ARG A 204 -5.87 15.45 0.49
CA ARG A 204 -6.61 14.36 1.14
C ARG A 204 -6.46 13.04 0.37
N VAL A 205 -6.67 13.08 -0.94
CA VAL A 205 -6.49 11.91 -1.82
C VAL A 205 -5.05 11.43 -1.78
N ALA A 206 -4.08 12.33 -1.93
CA ALA A 206 -2.68 11.91 -2.04
C ALA A 206 -2.13 11.32 -0.73
N VAL A 207 -2.51 11.89 0.41
CA VAL A 207 -2.13 11.35 1.73
C VAL A 207 -2.75 9.97 1.93
N PHE A 208 -4.02 9.76 1.59
CA PHE A 208 -4.61 8.43 1.65
C PHE A 208 -3.82 7.40 0.80
N VAL A 209 -3.50 7.74 -0.45
CA VAL A 209 -2.73 6.83 -1.32
C VAL A 209 -1.32 6.59 -0.77
N HIS A 210 -0.69 7.61 -0.16
CA HIS A 210 0.61 7.49 0.48
C HIS A 210 0.59 6.51 1.67
N GLU A 211 -0.32 6.74 2.63
CA GLU A 211 -0.41 5.91 3.83
C GLU A 211 -0.82 4.47 3.51
N LEU A 212 -1.73 4.28 2.55
CA LEU A 212 -2.06 2.94 2.04
C LEU A 212 -0.86 2.29 1.33
N GLY A 213 0.01 3.08 0.71
CA GLY A 213 1.25 2.59 0.12
C GLY A 213 2.20 1.97 1.15
N HIS A 214 2.30 2.55 2.35
CA HIS A 214 3.04 1.94 3.46
C HIS A 214 2.43 0.62 3.91
N ASN A 215 1.10 0.55 4.04
CA ASN A 215 0.40 -0.72 4.29
C ASN A 215 0.71 -1.78 3.21
N LEU A 216 0.91 -1.36 1.96
CA LEU A 216 1.34 -2.21 0.84
C LEU A 216 2.87 -2.44 0.77
N ALA A 217 3.58 -2.13 1.86
CA ALA A 217 5.02 -2.30 2.04
C ALA A 217 5.92 -1.44 1.12
N LEU A 218 5.45 -0.24 0.74
CA LEU A 218 6.27 0.75 0.04
C LEU A 218 6.96 1.70 1.03
N SER A 219 8.24 1.96 0.80
CA SER A 219 9.03 2.97 1.51
C SER A 219 9.07 4.30 0.75
N HIS A 220 9.49 5.38 1.41
CA HIS A 220 9.48 6.72 0.82
C HIS A 220 10.36 6.90 -0.42
N GLY A 221 11.39 6.09 -0.58
CA GLY A 221 12.26 6.02 -1.76
C GLY A 221 12.00 4.79 -2.64
N GLY A 222 10.88 4.10 -2.43
CA GLY A 222 10.46 2.87 -3.10
C GLY A 222 11.02 1.60 -2.45
N TRP A 223 12.35 1.50 -2.35
CA TRP A 223 13.05 0.39 -1.69
C TRP A 223 13.97 0.84 -0.53
N ASP A 224 14.04 2.15 -0.29
CA ASP A 224 14.85 2.79 0.75
C ASP A 224 14.08 3.99 1.34
N GLU A 225 14.66 4.66 2.33
CA GLU A 225 14.06 5.82 3.00
C GLU A 225 14.57 7.17 2.48
N ILE A 226 15.27 7.18 1.33
CA ILE A 226 15.79 8.42 0.75
C ILE A 226 14.65 9.17 0.09
N ASN A 227 14.38 10.37 0.62
CA ASN A 227 13.33 11.27 0.16
C ASN A 227 13.81 12.19 -0.96
N TYR A 228 12.85 12.90 -1.59
CA TYR A 228 13.07 13.96 -2.56
C TYR A 228 13.89 13.57 -3.79
N LYS A 229 13.82 12.30 -4.19
CA LYS A 229 14.46 11.82 -5.43
C LYS A 229 13.66 12.30 -6.64
N PRO A 230 14.16 13.21 -7.48
CA PRO A 230 13.33 13.80 -8.54
C PRO A 230 13.01 12.84 -9.69
N ASN A 231 13.69 11.69 -9.78
CA ASN A 231 13.40 10.60 -10.71
C ASN A 231 12.48 9.51 -10.13
N TYR A 232 12.13 9.58 -8.84
CA TYR A 232 11.20 8.64 -8.21
C TYR A 232 9.80 9.22 -8.19
N LEU A 233 9.04 8.87 -9.22
CA LEU A 233 7.80 9.54 -9.63
C LEU A 233 6.61 8.80 -9.02
N SER A 234 6.47 8.97 -7.71
CA SER A 234 5.51 8.26 -6.87
C SER A 234 4.98 9.20 -5.80
N VAL A 235 3.73 9.01 -5.39
CA VAL A 235 3.18 9.70 -4.22
C VAL A 235 3.92 9.32 -2.93
N MET A 236 4.64 8.20 -2.91
CA MET A 236 5.52 7.80 -1.79
C MET A 236 6.71 8.74 -1.60
N ASN A 237 7.06 9.50 -2.63
CA ASN A 237 8.13 10.50 -2.56
C ASN A 237 7.57 11.84 -2.09
N TYR A 238 8.08 12.38 -0.98
CA TYR A 238 7.63 13.65 -0.40
C TYR A 238 7.69 14.83 -1.36
N GLN A 239 8.56 14.80 -2.38
CA GLN A 239 8.58 15.81 -3.43
C GLN A 239 7.23 15.91 -4.18
N TYR A 240 6.50 14.82 -4.30
CA TYR A 240 5.28 14.71 -5.09
C TYR A 240 4.04 14.42 -4.26
N THR A 241 4.16 14.05 -2.99
CA THR A 241 2.99 13.61 -2.21
C THR A 241 1.89 14.67 -2.17
N LEU A 242 2.17 15.92 -1.82
CA LEU A 242 1.09 16.93 -1.71
C LEU A 242 0.65 17.56 -3.04
N THR A 243 1.42 17.40 -4.12
CA THR A 243 1.20 18.14 -5.38
C THR A 243 0.96 17.23 -6.60
N GLY A 244 1.21 15.94 -6.45
CA GLY A 244 1.27 14.96 -7.52
C GLY A 244 2.50 15.12 -8.41
N VAL A 245 2.82 14.06 -9.16
CA VAL A 245 3.82 14.12 -10.22
C VAL A 245 3.28 14.98 -11.36
N PRO A 246 3.98 16.06 -11.75
CA PRO A 246 3.51 16.93 -12.81
C PRO A 246 3.68 16.28 -14.18
N MET A 247 2.59 16.22 -14.95
CA MET A 247 2.56 15.63 -16.28
C MET A 247 2.61 16.69 -17.38
N ALA A 248 3.13 16.32 -18.55
CA ALA A 248 3.29 17.21 -19.71
C ALA A 248 1.96 17.65 -20.33
N ASP A 249 0.88 16.89 -20.10
CA ASP A 249 -0.48 17.24 -20.51
C ASP A 249 -1.16 18.25 -19.55
N GLY A 250 -0.45 18.69 -18.51
CA GLY A 250 -0.94 19.62 -17.49
C GLY A 250 -1.62 18.94 -16.29
N SER A 251 -1.83 17.63 -16.34
CA SER A 251 -2.40 16.87 -15.23
C SER A 251 -1.39 16.64 -14.10
N ARG A 252 -1.89 16.10 -12.98
CA ARG A 252 -1.11 15.63 -11.83
C ARG A 252 -1.39 14.17 -11.59
N TYR A 253 -0.34 13.37 -11.49
CA TYR A 253 -0.43 11.95 -11.19
C TYR A 253 -0.18 11.71 -9.69
N PHE A 254 -1.14 11.09 -9.00
CA PHE A 254 -1.12 10.84 -7.56
C PHE A 254 -0.96 9.36 -7.20
N GLY A 255 -0.54 8.53 -8.15
CA GLY A 255 -0.30 7.10 -7.93
C GLY A 255 1.15 6.77 -7.63
N TYR A 256 1.49 5.49 -7.78
CA TYR A 256 2.81 4.95 -7.51
C TYR A 256 3.72 4.92 -8.75
N SER A 257 5.03 4.78 -8.54
CA SER A 257 5.97 4.65 -9.65
C SER A 257 5.71 3.35 -10.42
N THR A 258 5.43 3.46 -11.72
CA THR A 258 5.10 2.32 -12.58
C THR A 258 6.30 1.76 -13.35
N ALA A 259 7.47 2.37 -13.19
CA ALA A 259 8.69 2.01 -13.89
C ALA A 259 9.93 2.19 -13.01
N GLU A 260 10.97 1.43 -13.31
CA GLU A 260 12.29 1.67 -12.72
C GLU A 260 12.99 2.72 -13.57
N TYR A 261 13.46 3.79 -12.94
CA TYR A 261 14.14 4.88 -13.63
C TYR A 261 15.64 4.78 -13.49
N ARG A 262 16.34 5.46 -14.38
CA ARG A 262 17.81 5.51 -14.35
C ARG A 262 18.26 6.08 -13.01
N MET A 263 19.23 5.41 -12.39
CA MET A 263 19.92 5.93 -11.21
C MET A 263 20.64 7.24 -11.57
N LEU A 264 20.41 8.28 -10.77
CA LEU A 264 21.10 9.56 -10.90
C LEU A 264 22.30 9.56 -9.97
N ASN A 265 23.50 9.68 -10.53
CA ASN A 265 24.71 9.89 -9.75
C ASN A 265 24.93 11.39 -9.60
N GLU A 266 24.70 11.91 -8.40
CA GLU A 266 24.77 13.34 -8.09
C GLU A 266 26.18 13.92 -8.26
N ALA A 267 27.22 13.09 -8.29
CA ALA A 267 28.57 13.53 -8.61
C ALA A 267 28.81 13.70 -10.11
N LYS A 268 27.96 13.09 -10.96
CA LYS A 268 28.14 13.01 -12.42
C LYS A 268 26.79 12.99 -13.16
N LEU A 269 26.08 14.11 -13.12
CA LEU A 269 24.81 14.30 -13.81
C LEU A 269 25.03 14.81 -15.24
N TYR A 270 24.43 14.14 -16.22
CA TYR A 270 24.51 14.56 -17.62
C TYR A 270 23.24 15.30 -18.02
N GLU A 271 23.31 16.62 -18.07
CA GLU A 271 22.18 17.53 -18.29
C GLU A 271 21.45 17.25 -19.59
N ALA A 272 22.19 17.03 -20.70
CA ALA A 272 21.61 16.72 -22.00
C ALA A 272 20.72 15.45 -22.04
N ARG A 273 20.82 14.59 -21.02
CA ARG A 273 20.06 13.32 -20.94
C ARG A 273 18.84 13.40 -20.00
N GLY A 274 18.75 14.42 -19.15
CA GLY A 274 17.72 14.51 -18.09
C GLY A 274 17.60 13.22 -17.28
N PHE A 275 16.37 12.77 -17.05
CA PHE A 275 16.08 11.47 -16.42
C PHE A 275 15.99 10.30 -17.41
N GLY A 276 16.08 10.60 -18.72
CA GLY A 276 16.09 9.63 -19.80
C GLY A 276 14.69 9.25 -20.32
N PRO A 277 14.61 8.42 -21.38
CA PRO A 277 13.38 8.23 -22.15
C PRO A 277 12.20 7.63 -21.37
N ARG A 278 12.46 6.88 -20.29
CA ARG A 278 11.39 6.36 -19.42
C ARG A 278 10.63 7.48 -18.71
N ALA A 279 11.23 8.65 -18.57
CA ALA A 279 10.61 9.81 -17.94
C ALA A 279 9.66 10.59 -18.88
N ALA A 280 9.37 10.06 -20.08
CA ALA A 280 8.54 10.72 -21.08
C ALA A 280 7.14 11.03 -20.54
N GLY A 281 6.63 12.21 -20.89
CA GLY A 281 5.33 12.69 -20.44
C GLY A 281 5.30 13.29 -19.03
N MET A 282 6.43 13.30 -18.31
CA MET A 282 6.55 13.93 -17.00
C MET A 282 7.36 15.23 -17.06
N LEU A 283 7.16 16.07 -16.06
CA LEU A 283 7.87 17.33 -15.92
C LEU A 283 8.78 17.31 -14.69
N TYR A 284 9.93 17.98 -14.81
CA TYR A 284 10.77 18.37 -13.69
C TYR A 284 10.99 19.88 -13.77
N LYS A 285 10.63 20.61 -12.71
CA LYS A 285 10.68 22.10 -12.67
C LYS A 285 10.08 22.76 -13.92
N GLY A 286 8.95 22.22 -14.42
CA GLY A 286 8.23 22.73 -15.58
C GLY A 286 8.83 22.40 -16.95
N LYS A 287 9.83 21.52 -17.02
CA LYS A 287 10.46 21.05 -18.28
C LYS A 287 10.27 19.54 -18.47
N PRO A 288 10.22 19.02 -19.71
CA PRO A 288 10.16 17.57 -19.96
C PRO A 288 11.31 16.84 -19.26
N ALA A 289 10.96 15.85 -18.45
CA ALA A 289 11.92 15.12 -17.62
C ALA A 289 12.82 14.17 -18.42
N ASP A 290 12.39 13.77 -19.62
CA ASP A 290 13.13 12.95 -20.57
C ASP A 290 14.05 13.73 -21.52
N GLY A 291 14.00 15.07 -21.46
CA GLY A 291 14.84 15.97 -22.25
C GLY A 291 16.01 16.58 -21.45
N PRO A 292 16.73 17.55 -22.04
CA PRO A 292 17.79 18.26 -21.33
C PRO A 292 17.28 19.01 -20.09
N ILE A 293 17.97 18.82 -18.96
CA ILE A 293 17.69 19.49 -17.68
C ILE A 293 18.95 20.20 -17.21
N ASP A 294 18.84 21.51 -16.99
CA ASP A 294 19.84 22.31 -16.28
C ASP A 294 19.76 21.96 -14.78
N PHE A 295 20.58 20.99 -14.35
CA PHE A 295 20.56 20.48 -12.99
C PHE A 295 21.21 21.46 -12.03
N ASN A 296 22.27 22.15 -12.45
CA ASN A 296 23.00 23.09 -11.60
C ASN A 296 22.39 24.51 -11.58
N GLY A 297 21.42 24.79 -12.44
CA GLY A 297 20.68 26.04 -12.51
C GLY A 297 21.50 27.22 -13.07
N ASN A 298 22.55 26.96 -13.85
CA ASN A 298 23.43 28.00 -14.38
C ASN A 298 22.91 28.69 -15.66
N GLY A 299 21.73 28.28 -16.15
CA GLY A 299 21.03 28.85 -17.29
C GLY A 299 21.42 28.26 -18.66
N LYS A 300 22.23 27.21 -18.71
CA LYS A 300 22.59 26.49 -19.95
C LYS A 300 22.62 24.98 -19.70
N ILE A 301 22.67 24.21 -20.78
CA ILE A 301 22.89 22.76 -20.73
C ILE A 301 24.39 22.51 -20.90
N ASP A 302 25.04 22.01 -19.86
CA ASP A 302 26.46 21.67 -19.86
C ASP A 302 26.74 20.38 -20.64
N THR A 303 27.83 20.39 -21.40
CA THR A 303 28.30 19.21 -22.17
C THR A 303 29.08 18.22 -21.30
N GLU A 304 29.71 18.72 -20.25
CA GLU A 304 30.41 17.92 -19.22
C GLU A 304 29.47 17.63 -18.05
N PRO A 305 29.64 16.51 -17.33
CA PRO A 305 28.79 16.18 -16.21
C PRO A 305 28.95 17.17 -15.06
N VAL A 306 27.85 17.47 -14.38
CA VAL A 306 27.79 18.40 -13.24
C VAL A 306 27.62 17.63 -11.93
N SER A 307 28.06 18.23 -10.83
CA SER A 307 27.85 17.69 -9.47
C SER A 307 26.83 18.57 -8.75
N VAL A 308 25.70 18.00 -8.37
CA VAL A 308 24.59 18.70 -7.71
C VAL A 308 23.91 17.75 -6.76
N ASP A 309 23.72 18.19 -5.52
CA ASP A 309 22.81 17.57 -4.55
C ASP A 309 21.37 17.87 -5.01
N LEU A 310 20.74 16.88 -5.64
CA LEU A 310 19.43 16.99 -6.27
C LEU A 310 18.30 16.80 -5.28
N ASN A 311 18.48 15.95 -4.26
CA ASN A 311 17.47 15.70 -3.23
C ASN A 311 17.58 16.65 -2.03
N GLY A 312 18.66 17.44 -1.95
CA GLY A 312 18.85 18.51 -0.98
C GLY A 312 19.19 18.02 0.43
N ASP A 313 19.77 16.82 0.56
CA ASP A 313 20.10 16.23 1.86
C ASP A 313 21.49 16.62 2.39
N GLY A 314 22.23 17.43 1.63
CA GLY A 314 23.58 17.89 1.92
C GLY A 314 24.67 16.90 1.53
N MET A 315 24.32 15.77 0.90
CA MET A 315 25.25 14.75 0.43
C MET A 315 25.20 14.62 -1.10
N ILE A 316 26.30 14.15 -1.67
CA ILE A 316 26.37 13.78 -3.08
C ILE A 316 26.34 12.26 -3.15
N SER A 317 25.24 11.72 -3.65
CA SER A 317 24.89 10.31 -3.56
C SER A 317 24.38 9.73 -4.89
N ASN A 318 23.86 8.50 -4.84
CA ASN A 318 23.19 7.87 -5.98
C ASN A 318 21.70 7.76 -5.69
N LEU A 319 20.87 8.41 -6.50
CA LEU A 319 19.42 8.40 -6.39
C LEU A 319 18.82 7.35 -7.33
N GLY A 320 18.55 6.17 -6.78
CA GLY A 320 17.80 5.10 -7.44
C GLY A 320 16.30 5.28 -7.30
N ALA A 321 15.53 4.96 -8.33
CA ALA A 321 14.08 5.12 -8.36
C ALA A 321 13.40 3.81 -8.75
N ALA A 322 12.68 3.23 -7.80
CA ALA A 322 12.06 1.92 -7.91
C ALA A 322 10.81 1.93 -8.81
N ASN A 323 10.44 0.72 -9.28
CA ASN A 323 9.10 0.43 -9.76
C ASN A 323 8.28 -0.12 -8.59
N ASP A 324 7.38 0.69 -8.07
CA ASP A 324 6.59 0.35 -6.88
C ASP A 324 5.68 -0.84 -7.12
N LEU A 325 5.17 -1.02 -8.34
CA LEU A 325 4.28 -2.13 -8.68
C LEU A 325 4.94 -3.51 -8.54
N LYS A 326 6.28 -3.57 -8.60
CA LYS A 326 7.03 -4.79 -8.34
C LYS A 326 7.28 -5.02 -6.84
N MET A 327 7.15 -3.95 -6.05
CA MET A 327 7.46 -3.92 -4.63
C MET A 327 6.20 -4.08 -3.77
N ILE A 328 5.02 -3.64 -4.26
CA ILE A 328 3.73 -3.82 -3.58
C ILE A 328 3.59 -5.25 -3.06
N ARG A 329 3.18 -5.36 -1.80
CA ARG A 329 2.78 -6.60 -1.15
C ARG A 329 1.38 -6.41 -0.63
N PHE A 330 0.47 -7.26 -1.09
CA PHE A 330 -0.88 -7.30 -0.55
C PHE A 330 -0.84 -8.09 0.76
N PRO A 331 -1.17 -7.46 1.90
CA PRO A 331 -1.05 -8.10 3.20
C PRO A 331 -2.31 -8.89 3.59
N ALA A 332 -3.27 -9.10 2.68
CA ALA A 332 -4.44 -9.89 3.00
C ALA A 332 -4.03 -11.32 3.37
N THR A 333 -4.66 -11.85 4.42
CA THR A 333 -4.28 -13.15 4.99
C THR A 333 -5.48 -13.84 5.63
N ALA A 334 -5.49 -15.18 5.52
CA ALA A 334 -6.44 -16.02 6.24
C ALA A 334 -6.07 -16.25 7.72
N HIS A 335 -4.88 -15.82 8.14
CA HIS A 335 -4.35 -16.07 9.47
C HIS A 335 -3.75 -14.81 10.14
N PRO A 336 -4.56 -13.75 10.35
CA PRO A 336 -4.08 -12.51 10.97
C PRO A 336 -3.46 -12.72 12.35
N GLU A 337 -3.86 -13.77 13.08
CA GLU A 337 -3.32 -14.11 14.39
C GLU A 337 -1.84 -14.53 14.36
N ARG A 338 -1.32 -14.92 13.18
CA ARG A 338 0.08 -15.32 12.98
C ARG A 338 0.99 -14.15 12.62
N GLU A 339 0.41 -12.99 12.30
CA GLU A 339 1.13 -11.77 11.90
C GLU A 339 1.40 -10.82 13.10
N LYS A 340 1.54 -11.37 14.30
CA LYS A 340 1.78 -10.61 15.55
C LYS A 340 3.24 -10.17 15.74
N GLY A 341 4.01 -10.06 14.67
CA GLY A 341 5.39 -9.58 14.71
C GLY A 341 5.47 -8.10 15.15
N PRO A 342 6.67 -7.59 15.47
CA PRO A 342 6.85 -6.17 15.75
C PRO A 342 6.38 -5.35 14.55
N GLN A 343 5.45 -4.42 14.79
CA GLN A 343 4.97 -3.51 13.76
C GLN A 343 6.04 -2.46 13.48
N ARG A 344 6.34 -2.25 12.21
CA ARG A 344 7.13 -1.12 11.75
C ARG A 344 6.16 0.01 11.45
N ILE A 345 6.24 1.08 12.23
CA ILE A 345 5.37 2.25 12.11
C ILE A 345 6.11 3.31 11.30
N GLU A 346 5.47 3.83 10.26
CA GLU A 346 5.99 4.88 9.40
C GLU A 346 5.16 6.14 9.57
N PRO A 347 5.62 7.12 10.37
CA PRO A 347 4.99 8.43 10.42
C PRO A 347 5.30 9.19 9.13
N SER A 348 4.29 9.85 8.57
CA SER A 348 4.55 10.77 7.46
C SER A 348 5.34 11.98 7.96
N GLY A 349 6.49 12.21 7.34
CA GLY A 349 7.29 13.43 7.48
C GLY A 349 6.70 14.62 6.71
N ILE A 350 5.55 14.45 6.06
CA ILE A 350 4.82 15.54 5.40
C ILE A 350 3.95 16.24 6.42
N THR A 351 4.18 17.54 6.57
CA THR A 351 3.53 18.32 7.62
C THR A 351 2.72 19.49 7.08
N ALA A 352 1.83 20.02 7.91
CA ALA A 352 1.11 21.24 7.63
C ALA A 352 2.06 22.44 7.38
N GLU A 353 3.21 22.51 8.06
CA GLU A 353 4.22 23.56 7.84
C GLU A 353 4.79 23.46 6.42
N TYR A 354 5.11 22.25 5.97
CA TYR A 354 5.57 22.04 4.61
C TYR A 354 4.49 22.44 3.60
N ALA A 355 3.23 22.04 3.82
CA ALA A 355 2.11 22.45 2.98
C ALA A 355 1.93 23.98 2.90
N ARG A 356 2.08 24.69 4.03
CA ARG A 356 2.08 26.18 4.06
C ARG A 356 3.26 26.77 3.31
N SER A 357 4.45 26.18 3.42
CA SER A 357 5.65 26.64 2.68
C SER A 357 5.46 26.56 1.16
N LEU A 358 4.61 25.64 0.70
CA LEU A 358 4.22 25.47 -0.69
C LEU A 358 3.00 26.32 -1.09
N GLY A 359 2.38 27.04 -0.15
CA GLY A 359 1.16 27.82 -0.35
C GLY A 359 -0.08 26.98 -0.62
N LEU A 360 -0.09 25.70 -0.22
CA LEU A 360 -1.22 24.78 -0.44
C LEU A 360 -2.34 24.95 0.59
N ILE A 361 -2.00 25.46 1.77
CA ILE A 361 -2.91 25.80 2.85
C ILE A 361 -2.46 27.12 3.50
N ASN A 362 -3.37 27.77 4.24
CA ASN A 362 -3.14 29.08 4.87
C ASN A 362 -2.49 28.99 6.26
#